data_AF-A0A969PDM6-F1
#
_entry.id   AF-A0A969PDM6-F1
#
_cell.length_a   1.000
_cell.length_b   1.000
_cell.length_c   1.000
_cell.angle_alpha   90.00
_cell.angle_beta   90.00
_cell.angle_gamma   90.00
#
_symmetry.space_group_name_H-M   'P 1'
#
loop_
_entity.id
_entity.type
_entity.pdbx_description
1 polymer ?
#
loop_
_entity_poly.entity_id
_entity_poly.type
_entity_poly.pdbx_seq_one_letter_code
_entity_poly.pdbx_strand_id
1 'polypeptide(L)'
;MSSINGESIIVLVTRDGRFQDQRSLTLRTGVAVFRAIPPGGYTIIARHPDLTPTEARYDAELTEKTILGIRFTYNEPERQLSTIEAEVSYLP
;
A
#
# COMPACT_ATOMS: atom_id res chain seq x y z
N MET A 1 -7.76 -5.96 -18.30
CA MET A 1 -6.73 -6.81 -17.67
C MET A 1 -5.40 -6.08 -17.80
N SER A 2 -4.74 -5.76 -16.69
CA SER A 2 -3.29 -5.52 -16.61
C SER A 2 -2.93 -5.08 -15.19
N SER A 3 -2.90 -6.07 -14.30
CA SER A 3 -1.81 -6.23 -13.34
C SER A 3 -0.49 -6.41 -14.10
N ILE A 4 0.66 -6.17 -13.49
CA ILE A 4 1.93 -6.58 -14.11
C ILE A 4 1.83 -8.09 -14.34
N ASN A 5 1.90 -8.54 -15.60
CA ASN A 5 1.79 -9.95 -15.98
C ASN A 5 0.53 -10.71 -15.48
N GLY A 6 -0.51 -10.04 -14.98
CA GLY A 6 -1.67 -10.70 -14.37
C GLY A 6 -1.61 -10.80 -12.83
N GLU A 7 -0.50 -10.45 -12.18
CA GLU A 7 -0.28 -10.55 -10.73
C GLU A 7 -0.58 -9.26 -9.95
N SER A 8 -1.19 -9.41 -8.76
CA SER A 8 -1.57 -8.27 -7.92
C SER A 8 -0.40 -7.79 -7.07
N ILE A 9 -0.29 -6.48 -6.85
CA ILE A 9 0.65 -5.93 -5.87
C ILE A 9 0.14 -6.28 -4.48
N ILE A 10 1.02 -6.81 -3.64
CA ILE A 10 0.72 -7.14 -2.25
C ILE A 10 1.06 -5.93 -1.39
N VAL A 11 0.09 -5.43 -0.64
CA VAL A 11 0.26 -4.34 0.32
C VAL A 11 0.16 -4.92 1.71
N LEU A 12 1.23 -4.75 2.47
CA LEU A 12 1.37 -5.19 3.84
C LEU A 12 1.32 -3.96 4.74
N VAL A 13 0.50 -4.02 5.78
CA VAL A 13 0.52 -3.04 6.86
C VAL A 13 1.22 -3.70 8.05
N THR A 14 2.29 -3.08 8.52
CA THR A 14 3.02 -3.52 9.70
C THR A 14 3.00 -2.43 10.76
N ARG A 15 2.96 -2.82 12.03
CA ARG A 15 3.03 -1.94 13.19
C ARG A 15 4.16 -2.42 14.07
N ASP A 16 5.13 -1.55 14.37
CA ASP A 16 6.31 -1.91 15.17
C ASP A 16 7.03 -3.18 14.66
N GLY A 17 7.10 -3.33 13.33
CA GLY A 17 7.68 -4.49 12.65
C GLY A 17 6.83 -5.78 12.68
N ARG A 18 5.63 -5.73 13.26
CA ARG A 18 4.67 -6.86 13.27
C ARG A 18 3.64 -6.70 12.18
N PHE A 19 3.39 -7.79 11.45
CA PHE A 19 2.32 -7.86 10.46
C PHE A 19 0.94 -7.60 11.09
N GLN A 20 0.14 -6.75 10.46
CA GLN A 20 -1.23 -6.41 10.89
C GLN A 20 -2.27 -6.86 9.87
N ASP A 21 -2.13 -6.46 8.60
CA ASP A 21 -3.06 -6.81 7.54
C ASP A 21 -2.37 -6.86 6.17
N GLN A 22 -2.97 -7.59 5.22
CA GLN A 22 -2.52 -7.70 3.84
C GLN A 22 -3.68 -7.51 2.87
N ARG A 23 -3.44 -6.75 1.80
CA ARG A 23 -4.36 -6.65 0.67
C ARG A 23 -3.62 -6.83 -0.65
N SER A 24 -4.28 -7.48 -1.60
CA SER A 24 -3.84 -7.54 -2.99
C SER A 24 -4.58 -6.48 -3.78
N LEU A 25 -3.87 -5.68 -4.58
CA LEU A 25 -4.50 -4.73 -5.50
C LEU A 25 -4.10 -5.00 -6.95
N THR A 26 -5.05 -4.79 -7.84
CA THR A 26 -4.77 -4.68 -9.27
C THR A 26 -4.37 -3.25 -9.61
N LEU A 27 -3.33 -3.09 -10.43
CA LEU A 27 -2.80 -1.77 -10.80
C LEU A 27 -3.83 -0.85 -11.46
N ARG A 28 -4.86 -1.39 -12.11
CA ARG A 28 -5.94 -0.60 -12.71
C ARG A 28 -6.85 0.10 -11.71
N THR A 29 -7.04 -0.49 -10.53
CA THR A 29 -7.93 0.06 -9.48
C THR A 29 -7.16 0.86 -8.45
N GLY A 30 -5.83 0.66 -8.37
CA GLY A 30 -4.86 1.58 -7.78
C GLY A 30 -4.90 1.79 -6.27
N VAL A 31 -5.95 1.36 -5.56
CA VAL A 31 -6.14 1.66 -4.14
C VAL A 31 -6.35 0.40 -3.30
N ALA A 32 -5.53 0.21 -2.28
CA ALA A 32 -5.77 -0.74 -1.19
C ALA A 32 -6.38 0.01 0.00
N VAL A 33 -7.55 -0.44 0.49
CA VAL A 33 -8.24 0.21 1.61
C VAL A 33 -8.22 -0.67 2.84
N PHE A 34 -7.65 -0.13 3.91
CA PHE A 34 -7.63 -0.72 5.24
C PHE A 34 -8.57 0.06 6.15
N ARG A 35 -9.52 -0.63 6.79
CA ARG A 35 -10.54 0.01 7.62
C ARG A 35 -10.23 -0.19 9.09
N ALA A 36 -10.57 0.81 9.90
CA ALA A 36 -10.51 0.74 11.35
C ALA A 36 -9.09 0.44 11.89
N ILE A 37 -8.06 0.99 11.24
CA ILE A 37 -6.67 0.89 11.70
C ILE A 37 -6.54 1.71 13.00
N PRO A 38 -6.10 1.12 14.13
CA PRO A 38 -5.92 1.85 15.37
C PRO A 38 -4.73 2.81 15.29
N PRO A 39 -4.65 3.82 16.17
CA PRO A 39 -3.51 4.74 16.18
C PRO A 39 -2.18 4.04 16.50
N GLY A 40 -1.10 4.59 15.94
CA GLY A 40 0.29 4.14 16.08
C GLY A 40 1.12 4.38 14.82
N GLY A 41 2.40 4.01 14.91
CA GLY A 41 3.33 4.02 13.78
C GLY A 41 3.21 2.77 12.92
N TYR A 42 3.05 2.97 11.62
CA TYR A 42 2.90 1.91 10.64
C TYR A 42 3.90 2.02 9.51
N THR A 43 4.37 0.87 9.03
CA THR A 43 5.10 0.76 7.77
C THR A 43 4.22 0.01 6.78
N ILE A 44 3.84 0.69 5.70
CA ILE A 44 3.14 0.15 4.54
C ILE A 44 4.19 -0.33 3.53
N ILE A 45 4.09 -1.58 3.11
CA ILE A 45 5.02 -2.19 2.17
C ILE A 45 4.24 -2.70 0.97
N ALA A 46 4.53 -2.17 -0.21
CA ALA A 46 4.03 -2.68 -1.48
C ALA A 46 5.08 -3.57 -2.13
N ARG A 47 4.71 -4.80 -2.48
CA ARG A 47 5.62 -5.81 -3.03
C ARG A 47 5.07 -6.40 -4.30
N HIS A 48 5.95 -6.56 -5.29
CA HIS A 48 5.67 -7.31 -6.50
C HIS A 48 7.01 -7.68 -7.18
N PRO A 49 7.17 -8.92 -7.67
CA PRO A 49 8.46 -9.43 -8.19
C PRO A 49 9.00 -8.63 -9.38
N ASP A 50 8.11 -8.10 -10.21
CA ASP A 50 8.49 -7.28 -11.37
C ASP A 50 8.73 -5.79 -11.07
N LEU A 51 8.58 -5.34 -9.82
CA LEU A 51 8.90 -3.97 -9.47
C LEU A 51 10.41 -3.78 -9.35
N THR A 52 10.87 -2.57 -9.69
CA THR A 52 12.26 -2.15 -9.48
C THR A 52 12.28 -0.88 -8.62
N PRO A 53 12.63 -0.98 -7.32
CA PRO A 53 12.91 -2.19 -6.53
C PRO A 53 11.66 -3.06 -6.27
N THR A 54 11.86 -4.35 -5.96
CA THR A 54 10.76 -5.34 -5.78
C THR A 54 9.81 -5.02 -4.62
N GLU A 55 10.22 -4.08 -3.76
CA GLU A 55 9.38 -3.53 -2.71
C GLU A 55 9.55 -2.01 -2.59
N ALA A 56 8.44 -1.34 -2.31
CA ALA A 56 8.41 0.07 -1.94
C ALA A 56 7.79 0.20 -0.54
N ARG A 57 8.35 1.09 0.28
CA ARG A 57 7.97 1.27 1.69
C ARG A 57 7.51 2.70 1.93
N TYR A 58 6.50 2.84 2.80
CA TYR A 58 5.98 4.13 3.23
C TYR A 58 5.64 4.06 4.72
N ASP A 59 6.26 4.94 5.50
CA ASP A 59 6.00 5.03 6.93
C ASP A 59 4.91 6.08 7.19
N ALA A 60 3.95 5.73 8.03
CA ALA A 60 2.80 6.56 8.38
C ALA A 60 2.57 6.54 9.88
N GLU A 61 2.43 7.71 10.48
CA GLU A 61 2.00 7.85 11.87
C GLU A 61 0.51 8.17 11.89
N LEU A 62 -0.29 7.31 12.52
CA LEU A 62 -1.73 7.49 12.64
C LEU A 62 -2.07 7.91 14.07
N THR A 63 -2.60 9.12 14.24
CA THR A 63 -2.94 9.66 15.56
C THR A 63 -4.28 9.17 16.09
N GLU A 64 -5.16 8.71 15.20
CA GLU A 64 -6.52 8.28 15.53
C GLU A 64 -6.92 7.04 14.72
N LYS A 65 -8.08 6.47 15.06
CA LYS A 65 -8.65 5.34 14.33
C LYS A 65 -9.12 5.79 12.94
N THR A 66 -8.52 5.21 11.90
CA THR A 66 -8.65 5.73 10.54
C THR A 66 -9.01 4.65 9.52
N ILE A 67 -9.55 5.11 8.39
CA ILE A 67 -9.53 4.38 7.12
C ILE A 67 -8.29 4.86 6.38
N LEU A 68 -7.43 3.91 6.04
CA LEU A 68 -6.19 4.12 5.32
C LEU A 68 -6.36 3.61 3.89
N GLY A 69 -6.44 4.53 2.93
CA GLY A 69 -6.37 4.23 1.50
C GLY A 69 -4.94 4.39 1.02
N ILE A 70 -4.36 3.36 0.42
CA ILE A 70 -3.02 3.45 -0.18
C ILE A 70 -3.16 3.40 -1.68
N ARG A 71 -2.77 4.49 -2.34
CA ARG A 71 -2.74 4.61 -3.79
C ARG A 71 -1.32 4.45 -4.32
N PHE A 72 -1.20 3.70 -5.41
CA PHE A 72 0.07 3.45 -6.07
C PHE A 72 0.06 4.03 -7.48
N THR A 73 1.10 4.80 -7.79
CA THR A 73 1.40 5.22 -9.16
C THR A 73 2.50 4.31 -9.69
N TYR A 74 2.18 3.57 -10.76
CA TYR A 74 3.10 2.67 -11.42
C TYR A 74 3.56 3.25 -12.75
N ASN A 75 4.87 3.40 -12.89
CA ASN A 75 5.53 3.76 -14.13
C ASN A 75 5.84 2.47 -14.91
N GLU A 76 5.01 2.17 -15.91
CA GLU A 76 5.15 0.97 -16.74
C GLU A 76 6.48 0.91 -17.52
N PRO A 77 6.92 1.97 -18.23
CA PRO A 77 8.23 2.00 -18.88
C PRO A 77 9.42 1.60 -17.99
N GLU A 78 9.40 2.05 -16.74
CA GLU A 78 10.48 1.83 -15.77
C GLU A 78 10.23 0.64 -14.83
N ARG A 79 9.04 0.03 -14.93
CA ARG A 79 8.53 -0.99 -14.02
C ARG A 79 8.71 -0.61 -12.54
N GLN A 80 8.42 0.65 -12.24
CA GLN A 80 8.70 1.23 -10.93
C GLN A 80 7.41 1.74 -10.29
N LEU A 81 7.26 1.52 -8.98
CA LEU A 81 6.33 2.29 -8.17
C LEU A 81 6.93 3.67 -7.95
N SER A 82 6.44 4.67 -8.71
CA SER A 82 6.98 6.03 -8.66
C SER A 82 6.50 6.77 -7.41
N THR A 83 5.28 6.47 -6.96
CA THR A 83 4.63 7.21 -5.87
C THR A 83 3.74 6.28 -5.05
N ILE A 84 3.86 6.38 -3.73
CA ILE A 84 2.89 5.85 -2.77
C ILE A 84 2.21 7.04 -2.12
N GLU A 85 0.89 7.13 -2.28
CA GLU A 85 0.07 8.16 -1.64
C GLU A 85 -0.83 7.49 -0.60
N ALA A 86 -0.70 7.89 0.66
CA ALA A 86 -1.61 7.49 1.72
C ALA A 86 -2.71 8.54 1.86
N GLU A 87 -3.95 8.12 1.60
CA GLU A 87 -5.16 8.88 1.86
C GLU A 87 -5.71 8.43 3.21
N VAL A 88 -5.64 9.32 4.20
CA VAL A 88 -6.14 9.06 5.57
C VAL A 88 -7.49 9.73 5.73
N SER A 89 -8.52 8.93 6.01
CA SER A 89 -9.85 9.42 6.39
C SER A 89 -10.12 9.03 7.84
N TYR A 90 -10.41 10.02 8.67
CA TYR A 90 -10.74 9.80 10.09
C TYR A 90 -12.18 9.30 10.20
N LEU A 91 -12.38 8.25 11.00
CA LEU A 91 -13.72 7.80 11.34
C LEU A 91 -14.27 8.72 12.45
N PRO A 92 -15.52 9.22 12.32
CA PRO A 92 -16.15 10.03 13.36
C PRO A 92 -16.39 9.25 14.65
#